data_AF-A0A0F2PGR3-F1
#
_entry.id   AF-A0A0F2PGR3-F1
#
_cell.length_a   1.000
_cell.length_b   1.000
_cell.length_c   1.000
_cell.angle_alpha   90.00
_cell.angle_beta   90.00
_cell.angle_gamma   90.00
#
_symmetry.space_group_name_H-M   'P 1'
#
loop_
_entity.id
_entity.type
_entity.pdbx_description
1 polymer ?
#
loop_
_entity_poly.entity_id
_entity_poly.type
_entity_poly.pdbx_seq_one_letter_code
_entity_poly.pdbx_strand_id
1 'polypeptide(L)' 'MRLARATVAGAGELMHQSPDGASILRQNVTSPNGTTAAALAVLMADDGMQPLFDKALSAAANRSRELAG' A
#
# COMPACT_ATOMS: atom_id res chain seq x y z
N MET A 1 13.42 -13.57 3.53
CA MET A 1 12.92 -12.59 2.55
C MET A 1 12.19 -13.18 1.33
N ARG A 2 12.23 -14.49 1.04
CA ARG A 2 11.57 -15.08 -0.16
C ARG A 2 10.06 -14.77 -0.24
N LEU A 3 9.32 -15.01 0.83
CA LEU A 3 7.87 -14.81 0.88
C LEU A 3 7.50 -13.33 0.71
N ALA A 4 8.09 -12.43 1.50
CA ALA A 4 7.82 -11.00 1.40
C ALA A 4 8.07 -10.43 -0.01
N ARG A 5 9.17 -10.83 -0.66
CA ARG A 5 9.46 -10.40 -2.04
C ARG A 5 8.40 -10.89 -3.03
N ALA A 6 8.03 -12.17 -2.95
CA ALA A 6 7.01 -12.74 -3.82
C ALA A 6 5.63 -12.09 -3.59
N THR A 7 5.27 -11.81 -2.34
CA THR A 7 4.01 -11.12 -2.00
C THR A 7 3.95 -9.72 -2.60
N VAL A 8 5.00 -8.91 -2.42
CA VAL A 8 5.02 -7.54 -2.95
C VAL A 8 5.00 -7.55 -4.48
N ALA A 9 5.83 -8.38 -5.11
CA ALA A 9 5.86 -8.49 -6.57
C ALA A 9 4.52 -8.97 -7.14
N GLY A 10 3.94 -10.04 -6.56
CA GLY A 10 2.66 -10.58 -7.01
C GLY A 10 1.48 -9.63 -6.80
N ALA A 11 1.46 -8.87 -5.70
CA ALA A 11 0.43 -7.85 -5.49
C ALA A 11 0.53 -6.69 -6.49
N GLY A 12 1.75 -6.27 -6.84
CA GLY A 12 2.00 -5.27 -7.88
C GLY A 12 1.54 -5.76 -9.25
N GLU A 13 1.86 -7.01 -9.59
CA GLU A 13 1.45 -7.63 -10.85
C GLU A 13 -0.08 -7.77 -10.95
N LEU A 14 -0.74 -8.21 -9.87
CA LEU A 14 -2.19 -8.28 -9.81
C LEU A 14 -2.83 -6.91 -10.05
N MET A 15 -2.29 -5.84 -9.46
CA MET A 15 -2.77 -4.48 -9.68
C MET A 15 -2.53 -4.00 -11.12
N HIS A 16 -1.41 -4.39 -11.74
CA HIS A 16 -1.09 -4.02 -13.12
C HIS A 16 -2.02 -4.68 -14.14
N GLN A 17 -2.35 -5.96 -13.93
CA GLN A 17 -3.18 -6.73 -14.86
C GLN A 17 -4.70 -6.56 -14.64
N SER A 18 -5.13 -6.20 -13.43
CA SER A 18 -6.55 -6.13 -13.11
C SER A 18 -7.21 -4.84 -13.61
N PRO A 19 -8.45 -4.90 -14.12
CA PRO A 19 -9.25 -3.70 -14.36
C PRO A 19 -9.76 -3.06 -13.04
N ASP A 20 -9.65 -3.76 -11.91
CA ASP A 20 -10.14 -3.29 -10.62
C ASP A 20 -9.15 -2.36 -9.91
N GLY A 21 -9.69 -1.40 -9.15
CA GLY A 21 -8.88 -0.55 -8.28
C GLY A 21 -8.30 -1.29 -7.07
N ALA A 22 -7.20 -0.77 -6.50
CA ALA A 22 -6.54 -1.33 -5.32
C ALA A 22 -7.48 -1.54 -4.12
N SER A 23 -8.50 -0.68 -3.95
CA SER A 23 -9.49 -0.81 -2.89
C SER A 23 -10.35 -2.07 -3.03
N ILE A 24 -10.69 -2.47 -4.26
CA ILE A 24 -11.47 -3.69 -4.56
C ILE A 24 -10.58 -4.91 -4.41
N LEU A 25 -9.36 -4.88 -4.97
CA LEU A 25 -8.41 -5.99 -4.83
C LEU A 25 -8.09 -6.30 -3.37
N ARG A 26 -7.94 -5.28 -2.53
CA ARG A 26 -7.78 -5.43 -1.08
C ARG A 26 -8.98 -6.10 -0.43
N GLN A 27 -10.20 -5.70 -0.80
CA GLN A 27 -11.43 -6.31 -0.27
C GLN A 27 -11.52 -7.79 -0.63
N ASN A 28 -11.17 -8.16 -1.87
CA ASN A 28 -11.24 -9.54 -2.36
C ASN A 28 -10.35 -10.52 -1.57
N VAL A 29 -9.27 -10.04 -0.95
CA VAL A 29 -8.37 -10.85 -0.10
C VAL A 29 -8.63 -10.70 1.40
N THR A 30 -9.70 -9.99 1.78
CA THR A 30 -10.04 -9.68 3.16
C THR A 30 -11.31 -10.41 3.57
N SER A 31 -11.15 -11.63 4.08
CA SER A 31 -12.27 -12.33 4.71
C SER A 31 -12.70 -11.63 6.02
N PRO A 32 -14.01 -11.52 6.30
CA PRO A 32 -14.49 -11.02 7.58
C PRO A 32 -13.89 -11.81 8.75
N ASN A 33 -13.40 -11.11 9.78
CA ASN A 33 -12.71 -11.70 10.94
C ASN A 33 -11.44 -12.50 10.61
N GLY A 34 -10.90 -12.37 9.39
CA GLY A 34 -9.68 -13.05 8.96
C GLY A 34 -8.39 -12.35 9.41
N THR A 35 -7.26 -13.01 9.16
CA THR A 35 -5.92 -12.48 9.49
C THR A 35 -5.58 -11.22 8.68
N THR A 36 -5.98 -11.16 7.41
CA THR A 36 -5.84 -9.96 6.57
C THR A 36 -6.63 -8.79 7.14
N ALA A 37 -7.86 -9.03 7.61
CA ALA A 37 -8.69 -7.99 8.21
C ALA A 37 -8.04 -7.43 9.49
N ALA A 38 -7.51 -8.31 10.35
CA ALA A 38 -6.79 -7.88 11.55
C ALA A 38 -5.53 -7.05 11.23
N ALA A 39 -4.76 -7.43 10.20
CA ALA A 39 -3.61 -6.66 9.76
C ALA A 39 -4.01 -5.30 9.18
N LEU A 40 -5.05 -5.25 8.35
CA LEU A 40 -5.53 -4.01 7.75
C LEU A 40 -6.10 -3.04 8.78
N ALA A 41 -6.71 -3.52 9.87
CA ALA A 41 -7.18 -2.66 10.96
C ALA A 41 -6.04 -1.83 11.56
N VAL A 42 -4.82 -2.39 11.65
CA VAL A 42 -3.64 -1.66 12.11
C VAL A 42 -3.08 -0.77 11.00
N LEU A 43 -2.89 -1.32 9.79
CA LEU A 43 -2.24 -0.59 8.69
C LEU A 43 -3.07 0.59 8.17
N MET A 44 -4.39 0.54 8.33
CA MET A 44 -5.34 1.55 7.85
C MET A 44 -5.96 2.38 8.98
N ALA A 45 -5.42 2.31 10.20
CA ALA A 45 -5.79 3.23 11.27
C ALA A 45 -5.49 4.68 10.86
N ASP A 46 -6.12 5.64 11.55
CA ASP A 46 -5.95 7.08 11.29
C ASP A 46 -4.49 7.54 11.37
N ASP A 47 -3.68 6.88 12.20
CA ASP A 47 -2.24 7.07 12.38
C ASP A 47 -1.38 6.00 11.68
N GLY A 48 -1.99 5.19 10.82
CA GLY A 48 -1.36 4.08 10.11
C GLY A 48 -0.55 4.49 8.88
N MET A 49 -0.64 3.70 7.81
CA MET A 49 0.22 3.89 6.63
C MET A 49 -0.10 5.15 5.82
N GLN A 50 -1.36 5.58 5.74
CA GLN A 50 -1.75 6.73 4.92
C GLN A 50 -1.00 8.01 5.29
N PRO A 51 -1.05 8.50 6.55
CA PRO A 51 -0.32 9.72 6.93
C PRO A 51 1.21 9.57 6.80
N LEU A 52 1.74 8.35 6.98
CA LEU A 52 3.17 8.07 6.77
C LEU A 52 3.57 8.27 5.30
N PHE A 53 2.80 7.72 4.36
CA PHE A 53 3.06 7.88 2.93
C PHE A 53 2.85 9.32 2.46
N ASP A 54 1.83 10.01 2.95
CA ASP A 54 1.59 11.42 2.62
C ASP A 54 2.81 12.28 3.01
N LYS A 55 3.33 12.08 4.22
CA LYS A 55 4.54 12.76 4.71
C LYS A 55 5.77 12.42 3.86
N ALA A 56 5.98 11.13 3.56
CA ALA A 56 7.14 10.67 2.81
C ALA A 56 7.14 11.21 1.36
N LEU A 57 6.00 11.14 0.68
CA LEU A 57 5.84 11.63 -0.69
C LEU A 57 5.94 13.15 -0.76
N SER A 58 5.39 13.88 0.22
CA SER A 58 5.55 15.33 0.31
C SER A 58 7.03 15.73 0.47
N ALA A 59 7.77 15.07 1.37
CA ALA A 59 9.19 15.30 1.56
C ALA A 59 10.00 15.01 0.27
N ALA A 60 9.71 13.91 -0.41
CA ALA A 60 10.35 13.55 -1.67
C ALA A 60 10.06 14.58 -2.77
N ALA A 61 8.81 15.05 -2.89
CA ALA A 61 8.43 16.06 -3.86
C ALA A 61 9.12 17.41 -3.60
N ASN A 62 9.22 17.84 -2.33
CA ASN A 62 9.95 19.06 -1.96
C ASN A 62 11.42 18.97 -2.36
N ARG A 63 12.08 17.85 -2.03
CA ARG A 63 13.48 17.62 -2.39
C ARG A 63 13.69 17.61 -3.90
N SER A 64 12.77 17.03 -4.66
CA SER A 64 12.83 17.04 -6.12
C SER A 64 12.80 18.46 -6.70
N ARG A 65 12.02 19.37 -6.10
CA ARG A 65 11.96 20.77 -6.54
C ARG A 65 13.25 21.53 -6.20
N GLU A 66 13.82 21.30 -5.02
CA GLU A 66 15.12 21.88 -4.63
C GLU A 66 16.26 21.46 -5.56
N LEU A 67 16.23 20.21 -6.07
CA LEU A 67 17.25 19.68 -6.98
C LEU A 67 17.11 20.17 -8.43
N ALA A 68 15.93 20.66 -8.80
CA ALA A 68 15.64 21.13 -10.15
C ALA A 68 15.93 22.63 -10.37
N GLY A 69 16.23 23.36 -9.28
CA GLY A 69 16.75 24.72 -9.31
C GLY A 69 18.27 24.76 -9.26
#